data_AF-A0A354V9B5-F1
#
_entry.id   AF-A0A354V9B5-F1
#
_cell.length_a   1.000
_cell.length_b   1.000
_cell.length_c   1.000
_cell.angle_alpha   90.00
_cell.angle_beta   90.00
_cell.angle_gamma   90.00
#
_symmetry.space_group_name_H-M   'P 1'
#
loop_
_entity.id
_entity.type
_entity.pdbx_description
1 polymer ?
#
loop_
_entity_poly.entity_id
_entity_poly.type
_entity_poly.pdbx_seq_one_letter_code
_entity_poly.pdbx_strand_id
1 'polypeptide(L)' 'MTRSVPSFQDLILRLHGFWARQGCVILQPYDVEMGAGTFHPATTLRALGPKPWRAAY' A
#
# COMPACT_ATOMS: atom_id res chain seq x y z
N MET A 1 -11.36 8.01 29.41
CA MET A 1 -10.52 8.44 28.27
C MET A 1 -11.39 8.44 27.02
N THR A 2 -11.68 9.61 26.45
CA THR A 2 -12.44 9.72 25.21
C THR A 2 -11.58 9.23 24.04
N ARG A 3 -12.09 8.31 23.22
CA ARG A 3 -11.39 7.81 22.04
C ARG A 3 -11.40 8.91 20.98
N SER A 4 -10.23 9.47 20.65
CA SER A 4 -10.12 10.42 19.55
C SER A 4 -10.44 9.74 18.21
N VAL A 5 -11.11 10.46 17.32
CA VAL A 5 -11.32 10.01 15.94
C VAL A 5 -9.96 10.01 15.24
N PRO A 6 -9.58 8.96 14.50
CA PRO A 6 -8.29 8.91 13.80
C PRO A 6 -8.22 10.01 12.74
N SER A 7 -7.06 10.65 12.60
CA SER A 7 -6.78 11.52 11.47
C SER A 7 -6.65 10.72 10.17
N PHE A 8 -6.64 11.42 9.03
CA PHE A 8 -6.37 10.78 7.74
C PHE A 8 -4.96 10.17 7.69
N GLN A 9 -3.97 10.83 8.28
CA GLN A 9 -2.62 10.27 8.43
C GLN A 9 -2.63 9.00 9.29
N ASP A 10 -3.40 8.99 10.38
CA ASP A 10 -3.54 7.78 11.22
C ASP A 10 -4.19 6.64 10.44
N LEU A 11 -5.16 6.93 9.57
CA LEU A 11 -5.77 5.92 8.71
C LEU A 11 -4.72 5.28 7.79
N ILE A 12 -3.91 6.08 7.10
CA ILE A 12 -2.83 5.59 6.22
C ILE A 12 -1.83 4.75 7.01
N LEU A 13 -1.35 5.25 8.15
CA LEU A 13 -0.37 4.53 8.98
C LEU A 13 -0.94 3.22 9.56
N ARG A 14 -2.23 3.18 9.89
CA ARG A 14 -2.91 1.96 10.34
C ARG A 14 -2.99 0.92 9.23
N LEU A 15 -3.28 1.33 8.00
CA LEU A 15 -3.30 0.45 6.83
C LEU A 15 -1.90 -0.09 6.51
N HIS A 16 -0.87 0.77 6.52
CA HIS A 16 0.52 0.33 6.39
C HIS A 16 0.89 -0.70 7.45
N GLY A 17 0.59 -0.42 8.72
CA GLY A 17 0.88 -1.34 9.82
C GLY A 17 0.13 -2.66 9.70
N PHE A 18 -1.14 -2.64 9.26
CA PHE A 18 -1.92 -3.84 9.01
C PHE A 18 -1.31 -4.70 7.91
N TRP A 19 -1.05 -4.14 6.73
CA TRP A 19 -0.52 -4.88 5.59
C TRP A 19 0.93 -5.33 5.77
N ALA A 20 1.75 -4.56 6.48
CA ALA A 20 3.08 -4.99 6.87
C ALA A 20 3.04 -6.26 7.73
N ARG A 21 2.13 -6.32 8.72
CA ARG A 21 1.91 -7.55 9.53
C ARG A 21 1.36 -8.71 8.71
N GLN A 22 0.62 -8.44 7.63
CA GLN A 22 0.23 -9.50 6.70
C GLN A 22 1.41 -10.02 5.89
N GLY A 23 2.54 -9.31 5.82
CA GLY A 23 3.71 -9.68 5.03
C GLY A 23 3.78 -8.97 3.66
N CYS A 24 3.09 -7.84 3.52
CA CYS A 24 3.25 -6.97 2.36
C CYS A 24 4.47 -6.05 2.53
N VAL A 25 5.25 -5.85 1.48
CA VAL A 25 6.20 -4.74 1.41
C VAL A 25 5.45 -3.42 1.29
N ILE A 26 5.81 -2.42 2.10
CA ILE A 26 5.24 -1.08 2.02
C ILE A 26 6.09 -0.24 1.09
N LEU A 27 5.54 0.12 -0.07
CA LEU A 27 6.22 0.91 -1.10
C LEU A 27 5.81 2.38 -1.01
N GLN A 28 6.53 3.23 -1.74
CA GLN A 28 6.19 4.64 -1.88
C GLN A 28 5.30 4.86 -3.10
N PRO A 29 4.52 5.96 -3.12
CA PRO A 29 3.85 6.41 -4.34
C PRO A 29 4.84 6.54 -5.49
N TYR A 30 4.38 6.24 -6.69
CA TYR A 30 5.18 6.38 -7.90
C TYR A 30 5.30 7.87 -8.27
N ASP A 31 6.43 8.26 -8.84
CA ASP A 31 6.85 9.65 -9.06
C ASP A 31 6.34 10.26 -10.38
N VAL A 32 5.42 9.57 -11.05
CA VAL A 32 4.77 10.01 -12.29
C VAL A 32 3.26 9.88 -12.19
N GLU A 33 2.55 10.67 -12.98
CA GLU A 33 1.10 10.73 -12.99
C GLU A 33 0.47 9.41 -13.45
N MET A 34 -0.47 8.90 -12.67
CA MET A 34 -1.18 7.66 -12.91
C MET A 34 -2.63 7.80 -12.50
N GLY A 35 -3.56 7.24 -13.28
CA GLY A 35 -5.00 7.33 -12.96
C GLY A 35 -5.46 6.43 -11.81
N ALA A 36 -4.69 5.39 -11.49
CA ALA A 36 -4.98 4.43 -10.43
C ALA A 36 -3.71 3.65 -10.02
N GLY A 37 -3.70 3.11 -8.80
CA GLY A 37 -2.59 2.28 -8.30
C GLY A 37 -2.30 1.03 -9.14
N THR A 38 -3.29 0.54 -9.91
CA THR A 38 -3.09 -0.57 -10.86
C THR A 38 -1.98 -0.26 -11.86
N PHE A 39 -1.84 1.00 -12.30
CA PHE A 39 -0.79 1.42 -13.24
C PHE A 39 0.61 1.52 -12.61
N HIS A 40 0.74 1.45 -11.28
CA HIS A 40 2.04 1.38 -10.63
C HIS A 40 2.79 0.13 -11.13
N PRO A 41 4.07 0.21 -11.50
CA PRO A 41 4.87 -0.96 -11.88
C PRO A 41 4.88 -2.08 -10.83
N ALA A 42 4.77 -1.74 -9.55
CA ALA A 42 4.64 -2.68 -8.44
C ALA A 42 3.31 -3.46 -8.44
N THR A 43 2.34 -3.08 -9.27
CA THR A 43 1.09 -3.81 -9.49
C THR A 43 1.11 -4.44 -10.89
N THR A 44 1.07 -3.65 -11.96
CA THR A 44 0.92 -4.15 -13.34
C THR A 44 2.01 -5.14 -13.73
N LEU A 45 3.29 -4.82 -13.50
CA LEU A 45 4.38 -5.70 -13.90
C LEU A 45 4.60 -6.86 -12.92
N ARG A 46 4.33 -6.65 -11.63
CA ARG A 46 4.53 -7.67 -10.60
C ARG A 46 3.39 -8.68 -10.48
N ALA A 47 2.22 -8.39 -11.04
CA ALA A 47 1.15 -9.36 -11.20
C ALA A 47 1.48 -10.44 -12.25
N LEU A 48 2.50 -10.21 -13.08
CA LEU A 48 2.92 -11.14 -14.12
C LEU A 48 3.91 -12.17 -13.59
N GLY A 49 3.77 -13.41 -14.08
CA GLY A 49 4.67 -14.51 -13.79
C GLY A 49 4.37 -15.25 -12.47
N PRO A 50 5.15 -16.30 -12.17
CA PRO A 50 4.82 -17.24 -11.09
C PRO A 50 5.35 -16.81 -9.70
N LYS A 51 6.16 -15.74 -9.63
CA LYS A 51 6.82 -15.35 -8.37
C LYS A 51 5.80 -14.69 -7.44
N PRO A 52 5.66 -15.17 -6.18
CA PRO A 52 4.76 -14.54 -5.22
C PRO A 52 5.11 -13.06 -5.02
N TRP A 53 4.08 -12.24 -4.90
CA TRP A 53 4.22 -10.81 -4.68
C TRP A 53 3.10 -10.27 -3.78
N ARG A 54 3.48 -9.53 -2.74
CA ARG A 54 2.57 -8.96 -1.74
C ARG A 54 3.07 -7.57 -1.41
N ALA A 55 2.36 -6.54 -1.86
CA ALA A 55 2.72 -5.15 -1.66
C ALA A 55 1.52 -4.31 -1.24
N ALA A 56 1.79 -3.23 -0.52
CA ALA A 56 0.87 -2.14 -0.23
C ALA A 56 1.63 -0.82 -0.37
N TYR A 57 0.93 0.27 -0.64
CA TYR A 57 1.48 1.61 -0.84
C TYR A 57 0.40 2.66 -0.59
#